data_AF-A0AAD6K9L7-F1
#
_entry.id   AF-A0AAD6K9L7-F1
#
_cell.length_a   1.000
_cell.length_b   1.000
_cell.length_c   1.000
_cell.angle_alpha   90.00
_cell.angle_beta   90.00
_cell.angle_gamma   90.00
#
_symmetry.space_group_name_H-M   'P 1'
#
loop_
_entity.id
_entity.type
_entity.pdbx_description
1 polymer ?
#
loop_
_entity_poly.entity_id
_entity_poly.type
_entity_poly.pdbx_seq_one_letter_code
_entity_poly.pdbx_strand_id
1 'polypeptide(L)'
;MGEVDDTLSKFLDLRFVPLELPQQENSYDCGLFVLHYVERFLEEAPSNFSPFKITEFSNFLNKNWFLPVEASLKRAYIQKLICEILEDRSSTQFSDPNEEETEVELLEEISGTGTGTGINISVTQKSPFESCTSTKTWRTRIEFQEYVRTRN
;
A
#
# COMPACT_ATOMS: atom_id res chain seq x y z
N MET A 1 36.13 8.83 -16.09
CA MET A 1 34.95 8.87 -16.96
C MET A 1 34.77 7.46 -17.51
N GLY A 2 33.96 6.59 -16.87
CA GLY A 2 33.86 5.19 -17.32
C GLY A 2 33.12 4.20 -16.40
N GLU A 3 32.11 4.63 -15.63
CA GLU A 3 31.36 3.71 -14.73
C GLU A 3 29.85 3.67 -15.01
N VAL A 4 29.34 4.60 -15.84
CA VAL A 4 27.90 4.71 -16.14
C VAL A 4 27.44 3.68 -17.19
N ASP A 5 28.36 3.18 -18.01
CA ASP A 5 28.08 2.35 -19.19
C ASP A 5 27.82 0.87 -18.85
N ASP A 6 28.56 0.32 -17.88
CA ASP A 6 28.42 -1.08 -17.43
C ASP A 6 27.08 -1.36 -16.76
N THR A 7 26.50 -0.35 -16.11
CA THR A 7 25.20 -0.47 -15.45
C THR A 7 24.09 -0.45 -16.50
N LEU A 8 24.14 0.47 -17.47
CA LEU A 8 23.13 0.58 -18.52
C LEU A 8 23.07 -0.67 -19.40
N SER A 9 24.24 -1.22 -19.73
CA SER A 9 24.39 -2.45 -20.53
C SER A 9 23.65 -3.65 -19.94
N LYS A 10 23.57 -3.76 -18.61
CA LYS A 10 22.83 -4.83 -17.92
C LYS A 10 21.32 -4.70 -18.08
N PHE A 11 20.80 -3.49 -18.25
CA PHE A 11 19.37 -3.25 -18.43
C PHE A 11 18.93 -3.39 -19.88
N LEU A 12 19.83 -3.20 -20.86
CA LEU A 12 19.52 -3.35 -22.28
C LEU A 12 19.13 -4.79 -22.65
N ASP A 13 19.69 -5.78 -21.95
CA ASP A 13 19.41 -7.20 -22.18
C ASP A 13 18.18 -7.72 -21.41
N LEU A 14 17.52 -6.87 -20.61
CA LEU A 14 16.30 -7.27 -19.92
C LEU A 14 15.15 -7.42 -20.92
N ARG A 15 14.69 -8.65 -21.06
CA ARG A 15 13.52 -8.95 -21.88
C ARG A 15 12.25 -8.54 -21.14
N PHE A 16 11.52 -7.61 -21.74
CA PHE A 16 10.16 -7.26 -21.31
C PHE A 16 9.19 -8.36 -21.74
N VAL A 17 8.38 -8.85 -20.81
CA VAL A 17 7.30 -9.80 -21.07
C VAL A 17 5.98 -9.02 -20.95
N PRO A 18 5.27 -8.77 -22.06
CA PRO A 18 3.95 -8.14 -21.99
C PRO A 18 2.96 -9.11 -21.34
N LEU A 19 2.20 -8.62 -20.36
CA LEU A 19 1.16 -9.36 -19.67
C LEU A 19 -0.12 -8.55 -19.64
N GLU A 20 -1.25 -9.20 -19.94
CA GLU A 20 -2.56 -8.65 -19.65
C GLU A 20 -2.98 -9.13 -18.27
N LEU A 21 -3.13 -8.19 -17.33
CA LEU A 21 -3.56 -8.45 -15.95
C LEU A 21 -4.92 -7.78 -15.69
N PRO A 22 -5.68 -8.20 -14.66
CA PRO A 22 -6.89 -7.49 -14.25
C PRO A 22 -6.56 -6.02 -13.98
N GLN A 23 -7.24 -5.09 -14.65
CA GLN A 23 -6.97 -3.66 -14.53
C GLN A 23 -7.95 -2.98 -13.57
N GLN A 24 -7.51 -1.94 -12.88
CA GLN A 24 -8.40 -1.07 -12.13
C GLN A 24 -9.31 -0.28 -13.08
N GLU A 25 -10.56 -0.05 -12.67
CA GLU A 25 -11.50 0.79 -13.41
C GLU A 25 -11.48 2.26 -12.94
N ASN A 26 -10.88 2.51 -11.77
CA ASN A 26 -10.76 3.84 -11.17
C ASN A 26 -9.32 4.37 -11.25
N SER A 27 -9.11 5.62 -10.82
CA SER A 27 -7.83 6.31 -10.91
C SER A 27 -6.97 6.28 -9.63
N TYR A 28 -7.37 5.52 -8.60
CA TYR A 28 -6.81 5.65 -7.25
C TYR A 28 -6.49 4.32 -6.55
N ASP A 29 -6.68 3.19 -7.22
CA ASP A 29 -6.41 1.85 -6.70
C ASP A 29 -5.11 1.23 -7.26
N CYS A 30 -4.31 1.94 -8.05
CA CYS A 30 -3.15 1.35 -8.74
C CYS A 30 -2.16 0.72 -7.76
N GLY A 31 -1.93 1.37 -6.62
CA GLY A 31 -1.12 0.83 -5.54
C GLY A 31 -1.72 -0.43 -4.91
N LEU A 32 -3.05 -0.52 -4.78
CA LEU A 32 -3.72 -1.72 -4.26
C LEU A 32 -3.60 -2.90 -5.24
N PHE A 33 -3.71 -2.64 -6.54
CA PHE A 33 -3.49 -3.66 -7.57
C PHE A 33 -2.04 -4.17 -7.54
N VAL A 34 -1.05 -3.28 -7.40
CA VAL A 34 0.35 -3.70 -7.23
C VAL A 34 0.54 -4.60 -6.02
N LEU A 35 -0.02 -4.21 -4.86
CA LEU A 35 0.07 -5.03 -3.65
C LEU A 35 -0.60 -6.39 -3.84
N HIS A 36 -1.76 -6.43 -4.49
CA HIS A 36 -2.48 -7.66 -4.74
C HIS A 36 -1.78 -8.56 -5.77
N TYR A 37 -1.14 -8.00 -6.81
CA TYR A 37 -0.29 -8.76 -7.73
C TYR A 37 0.85 -9.47 -7.00
N VAL A 38 1.52 -8.76 -6.09
CA VAL A 38 2.65 -9.31 -5.33
C VAL A 38 2.18 -10.43 -4.41
N GLU A 39 1.13 -10.19 -3.63
CA GLU A 39 0.56 -11.18 -2.73
C GLU A 39 0.18 -12.46 -3.49
N ARG A 40 -0.56 -12.35 -4.59
CA ARG A 40 -0.98 -13.50 -5.40
C ARG A 40 0.14 -14.18 -6.13
N PHE A 41 1.15 -13.43 -6.57
CA PHE A 41 2.36 -14.02 -7.12
C PHE A 41 3.07 -14.88 -6.08
N LEU A 42 3.21 -14.39 -4.84
CA LEU A 42 3.85 -15.14 -3.76
C LEU A 42 3.06 -16.39 -3.36
N GLU A 43 1.73 -16.33 -3.43
CA GLU A 43 0.85 -17.46 -3.11
C GLU A 43 0.79 -18.53 -4.21
N GLU A 44 0.83 -18.13 -5.49
CA GLU A 44 0.47 -19.02 -6.60
C GLU A 44 1.57 -19.28 -7.61
N ALA A 45 2.69 -18.56 -7.53
CA ALA A 45 3.77 -18.78 -8.47
C ALA A 45 4.25 -20.24 -8.39
N PRO A 46 4.30 -20.95 -9.53
CA PRO A 46 4.79 -22.31 -9.53
C PRO A 46 6.28 -22.33 -9.15
N SER A 47 6.74 -23.39 -8.49
CA SER A 47 8.14 -23.51 -8.04
C SER A 47 9.15 -23.44 -9.19
N ASN A 48 8.75 -23.83 -10.40
CA ASN A 48 9.54 -23.77 -11.62
C ASN A 48 9.15 -22.57 -12.52
N PHE A 49 8.64 -21.50 -11.92
CA PHE A 49 8.20 -20.30 -12.62
C PHE A 49 9.25 -19.81 -13.63
N SER A 50 8.78 -19.53 -14.84
CA SER A 50 9.56 -18.87 -15.87
C SER A 50 8.68 -17.84 -16.56
N PRO A 51 9.07 -16.55 -16.57
CA PRO A 51 8.33 -15.49 -17.26
C PRO A 51 8.05 -15.79 -18.74
N PHE A 52 8.89 -16.63 -19.36
CA PHE A 52 8.81 -16.97 -20.79
C PHE A 52 7.97 -18.21 -21.08
N LYS A 53 7.41 -18.86 -20.04
CA LYS A 53 6.54 -20.04 -20.17
C LYS A 53 5.09 -19.74 -19.79
N ILE A 54 4.76 -18.48 -19.52
CA ILE A 54 3.39 -18.05 -19.24
C ILE A 54 2.60 -18.11 -20.56
N THR A 55 1.47 -18.81 -20.52
CA THR A 55 0.51 -18.88 -21.62
C THR A 55 -0.84 -18.33 -21.17
N GLU A 56 -1.72 -17.99 -22.11
CA GLU A 56 -3.09 -17.52 -21.82
C GLU A 56 -3.94 -18.51 -21.00
N PHE A 57 -3.57 -19.80 -21.00
CA PHE A 57 -4.23 -20.85 -20.21
C PHE A 57 -3.66 -21.02 -18.80
N SER A 58 -2.69 -20.20 -18.41
CA SER A 58 -2.13 -20.26 -17.06
C SER A 58 -3.16 -19.73 -16.07
N ASN A 59 -3.33 -20.38 -14.92
CA ASN A 59 -4.25 -19.91 -13.87
C ASN A 59 -3.76 -18.63 -13.15
N PHE A 60 -2.53 -18.17 -13.44
CA PHE A 60 -1.91 -16.99 -12.85
C PHE A 60 -1.29 -16.08 -13.94
N LEU A 61 -1.01 -14.82 -13.62
CA LEU A 61 -0.48 -13.80 -14.54
C LEU A 61 -1.25 -13.71 -15.89
N ASN A 62 -2.57 -13.72 -15.81
CA ASN A 62 -3.48 -13.56 -16.95
C ASN A 62 -4.59 -12.54 -16.63
N LYS A 63 -5.39 -12.16 -17.63
CA LYS A 63 -6.43 -11.12 -17.52
C LYS A 63 -7.54 -11.43 -16.51
N ASN A 64 -7.77 -12.71 -16.23
CA ASN A 64 -8.80 -13.22 -15.34
C ASN A 64 -8.21 -13.77 -14.02
N TRP A 65 -6.98 -13.38 -13.67
CA TRP A 65 -6.26 -13.91 -12.50
C TRP A 65 -6.99 -13.67 -11.16
N PHE A 66 -7.74 -12.57 -11.05
CA PHE A 66 -8.61 -12.26 -9.92
C PHE A 66 -9.66 -11.22 -10.34
N LEU A 67 -10.69 -11.02 -9.52
CA LEU A 67 -11.69 -9.97 -9.74
C LEU A 67 -11.14 -8.61 -9.26
N PRO A 68 -11.27 -7.51 -10.04
CA PRO A 68 -10.82 -6.17 -9.64
C PRO A 68 -11.23 -5.72 -8.23
N VAL A 69 -12.42 -6.14 -7.77
CA VAL A 69 -12.94 -5.84 -6.43
C VAL A 69 -12.06 -6.41 -5.31
N GLU A 70 -11.39 -7.55 -5.52
CA GLU A 70 -10.49 -8.17 -4.54
C GLU A 70 -9.32 -7.24 -4.20
N ALA A 71 -8.71 -6.63 -5.22
CA ALA A 71 -7.66 -5.63 -5.03
C ALA A 71 -8.20 -4.38 -4.31
N SER A 72 -9.35 -3.85 -4.72
CA SER A 72 -9.94 -2.66 -4.07
C SER A 72 -10.26 -2.88 -2.58
N LEU A 73 -10.66 -4.09 -2.19
CA LEU A 73 -10.94 -4.44 -0.78
C LEU A 73 -9.69 -4.40 0.11
N LYS A 74 -8.49 -4.49 -0.46
CA LYS A 74 -7.23 -4.36 0.29
C LYS A 74 -7.15 -3.04 1.05
N ARG A 75 -7.81 -1.98 0.58
CA ARG A 75 -7.89 -0.70 1.30
C ARG A 75 -8.39 -0.87 2.73
N ALA A 76 -9.51 -1.56 2.90
CA ALA A 76 -10.13 -1.78 4.21
C ALA A 76 -9.27 -2.71 5.07
N TYR A 77 -8.69 -3.75 4.45
CA TYR A 77 -7.83 -4.70 5.15
C TYR A 77 -6.54 -4.04 5.67
N ILE A 78 -5.85 -3.28 4.83
CA ILE A 78 -4.63 -2.55 5.19
C ILE A 78 -4.93 -1.54 6.31
N GLN A 79 -6.03 -0.79 6.19
CA GLN A 79 -6.45 0.14 7.24
C GLN A 79 -6.67 -0.57 8.58
N LYS A 80 -7.39 -1.70 8.55
CA LYS A 80 -7.63 -2.52 9.74
C LYS A 80 -6.32 -3.01 10.36
N LEU A 81 -5.42 -3.56 9.55
CA LEU A 81 -4.13 -4.07 10.01
C LEU A 81 -3.27 -2.97 10.64
N ILE A 82 -3.20 -1.79 10.03
CA ILE A 82 -2.47 -0.63 10.58
C ILE A 82 -3.04 -0.25 11.94
N CYS A 83 -4.37 -0.20 12.05
CA CYS A 83 -5.07 0.08 13.31
C CYS A 83 -4.73 -0.94 14.41
N GLU A 84 -4.84 -2.23 14.12
CA GLU A 84 -4.51 -3.32 15.06
C GLU A 84 -3.06 -3.23 15.54
N ILE A 85 -2.11 -3.02 14.63
CA ILE A 85 -0.68 -2.88 14.98
C ILE A 85 -0.43 -1.70 15.91
N LEU A 86 -1.17 -0.59 15.76
CA LEU A 86 -1.01 0.59 16.61
C LEU A 86 -1.64 0.38 17.99
N GLU A 87 -2.79 -0.28 18.07
CA GLU A 87 -3.47 -0.61 19.32
C GLU A 87 -2.63 -1.57 20.17
N ASP A 88 -2.04 -2.60 19.57
CA ASP A 88 -1.18 -3.57 20.26
C ASP A 88 0.03 -2.90 20.93
N ARG A 89 0.65 -1.94 20.22
CA ARG A 89 1.80 -1.16 20.73
C ARG A 89 1.43 -0.25 21.89
N SER A 90 0.23 0.31 21.89
CA SER A 90 -0.25 1.15 23.00
C SER A 90 -0.49 0.36 24.28
N SER A 91 -0.89 -0.92 24.15
CA SER A 91 -1.18 -1.81 25.28
C SER A 91 0.09 -2.38 25.94
N THR A 92 1.23 -2.32 25.28
CA THR A 92 2.51 -2.89 25.78
C THR A 92 3.35 -1.87 26.58
N GLN A 93 2.90 -0.61 26.71
CA GLN A 93 3.64 0.48 27.38
C GLN A 93 3.18 0.79 28.82
N PHE A 94 2.25 0.03 29.41
CA PHE A 94 1.64 0.36 30.72
C PHE A 94 1.94 -0.62 31.86
N SER A 95 2.97 -1.46 31.74
CA SER A 95 3.40 -2.34 32.83
C SER A 95 4.84 -2.07 33.24
N ASP A 96 5.12 -0.85 33.71
CA ASP A 96 6.14 -0.59 34.74
C ASP A 96 5.86 0.77 35.40
N PRO A 97 5.52 0.82 36.71
CA PRO A 97 5.42 2.07 37.45
C PRO A 97 6.80 2.43 38.00
N ASN A 98 7.60 3.15 37.23
CA ASN A 98 8.61 4.02 37.82
C ASN A 98 9.03 5.17 36.89
N GLU A 99 9.17 6.33 37.51
CA GLU A 99 9.27 7.69 36.98
C GLU A 99 10.48 7.95 36.03
N GLU A 100 10.27 8.72 34.96
CA GLU A 100 10.84 10.07 34.76
C GLU A 100 10.44 10.59 33.36
N GLU A 101 9.78 11.75 33.34
CA GLU A 101 9.46 12.48 32.13
C GLU A 101 10.76 12.94 31.46
N THR A 102 10.98 12.53 30.21
CA THR A 102 12.02 13.10 29.37
C THR A 102 11.39 13.67 28.09
N GLU A 103 11.18 14.98 28.20
CA GLU A 103 10.98 15.96 27.14
C GLU A 103 11.91 15.68 25.94
N VAL A 104 11.33 15.34 24.79
CA VAL A 104 12.07 15.27 23.52
C VAL A 104 11.80 16.53 22.71
N GLU A 105 12.59 17.57 22.98
CA GLU A 105 12.82 18.68 22.06
C GLU A 105 13.44 18.13 20.76
N LEU A 106 12.70 18.19 19.64
CA LEU A 106 13.28 17.96 18.32
C LEU A 106 13.55 19.33 17.69
N LEU A 107 14.84 19.69 17.65
CA LEU A 107 15.35 20.95 17.11
C LEU A 107 15.01 21.14 15.64
N GLU A 108 14.37 22.28 15.36
CA GLU A 108 14.14 22.82 14.02
C GLU A 108 15.33 23.71 13.64
N GLU A 109 16.24 23.24 12.78
CA GLU A 109 17.12 24.16 12.05
C GLU A 109 17.76 23.48 10.83
N ILE A 110 17.28 23.79 9.62
CA ILE A 110 18.14 24.20 8.50
C ILE A 110 17.42 25.30 7.71
N SER A 111 17.93 26.51 7.91
CA SER A 111 17.77 27.70 7.05
C SER A 111 18.52 27.52 5.73
N GLY A 112 17.96 28.02 4.61
CA GLY A 112 18.81 28.46 3.47
C GLY A 112 18.30 28.32 2.03
N THR A 113 17.45 29.27 1.61
CA THR A 113 17.41 29.94 0.28
C THR A 113 17.04 29.18 -1.02
N GLY A 114 15.99 29.66 -1.73
CA GLY A 114 15.96 29.63 -3.21
C GLY A 114 14.63 29.36 -3.92
N THR A 115 13.77 30.39 -4.04
CA THR A 115 12.82 30.67 -5.15
C THR A 115 11.68 29.68 -5.50
N GLY A 116 10.46 30.08 -5.11
CA GLY A 116 9.35 30.31 -6.04
C GLY A 116 8.51 29.12 -6.54
N THR A 117 7.42 28.80 -5.84
CA THR A 117 6.03 28.70 -6.35
C THR A 117 5.16 28.28 -5.16
N GLY A 118 4.29 29.18 -4.70
CA GLY A 118 3.52 28.98 -3.47
C GLY A 118 2.44 27.91 -3.62
N ILE A 119 2.56 26.83 -2.86
CA ILE A 119 1.44 25.97 -2.47
C ILE A 119 1.22 26.25 -0.98
N ASN A 120 0.19 27.05 -0.67
CA ASN A 120 -0.16 27.35 0.71
C ASN A 120 -0.97 26.17 1.26
N ILE A 121 -0.29 25.21 1.87
CA ILE A 121 -0.94 24.12 2.60
C ILE A 121 -1.27 24.66 3.98
N SER A 122 -2.48 25.21 4.14
CA SER A 122 -3.03 25.49 5.45
C SER A 122 -3.31 24.16 6.17
N VAL A 123 -2.32 23.67 6.90
CA VAL A 123 -2.46 22.54 7.84
C VAL A 123 -3.33 23.03 8.98
N THR A 124 -4.64 22.74 8.91
CA THR A 124 -5.47 22.78 10.11
C THR A 124 -4.97 21.64 10.98
N GLN A 125 -4.28 21.96 12.07
CA GLN A 125 -3.91 20.98 13.07
C GLN A 125 -5.19 20.41 13.71
N LYS A 126 -5.71 19.35 13.13
CA LYS A 126 -6.37 18.29 13.87
C LYS A 126 -5.37 17.16 13.99
N SER A 127 -5.15 16.71 15.22
CA SER A 127 -4.22 15.62 15.51
C SER A 127 -4.57 14.39 14.64
N PRO A 128 -3.58 13.62 14.15
CA PRO A 128 -3.83 12.43 13.34
C PRO A 128 -4.59 11.29 14.06
N PHE A 129 -4.97 11.50 15.33
CA PHE A 129 -5.26 10.43 16.27
C PHE A 129 -6.76 10.12 16.48
N GLU A 130 -7.69 10.84 15.85
CA GLU A 130 -9.13 10.57 16.00
C GLU A 130 -9.68 9.49 15.04
N SER A 131 -8.90 8.98 14.09
CA SER A 131 -9.46 8.17 12.99
C SER A 131 -9.69 6.70 13.30
N CYS A 132 -8.91 6.08 14.19
CA CYS A 132 -8.95 4.62 14.35
C CYS A 132 -10.06 4.16 15.30
N THR A 133 -10.44 4.98 16.29
CA THR A 133 -11.39 4.60 17.35
C THR A 133 -12.86 4.89 17.02
N SER A 134 -13.16 5.66 15.96
CA SER A 134 -14.55 6.02 15.60
C SER A 134 -15.25 4.89 14.82
N THR A 135 -15.44 3.74 15.46
CA THR A 135 -16.05 2.53 14.85
C THR A 135 -17.55 2.66 14.54
N LYS A 136 -18.15 3.85 14.69
CA LYS A 136 -19.59 4.07 14.45
C LYS A 136 -19.91 4.50 13.02
N THR A 137 -18.99 5.12 12.29
CA THR A 137 -19.24 5.62 10.92
C THR A 137 -18.79 4.65 9.82
N TRP A 138 -17.88 3.73 10.13
CA TRP A 138 -17.25 2.84 9.14
C TRP A 138 -17.99 1.51 8.95
N ARG A 139 -18.76 1.05 9.95
CA ARG A 139 -19.59 -0.16 9.84
C ARG A 139 -20.57 -0.06 8.68
N THR A 140 -21.25 1.07 8.53
CA THR A 140 -22.25 1.28 7.48
C THR A 140 -21.68 1.29 6.06
N ARG A 141 -20.40 1.64 5.85
CA ARG A 141 -19.82 1.67 4.50
C ARG A 141 -19.28 0.32 4.04
N ILE A 142 -18.77 -0.51 4.96
CA ILE A 142 -18.39 -1.90 4.66
C ILE A 142 -19.64 -2.77 4.52
N GLU A 143 -20.64 -2.61 5.40
CA GLU A 143 -21.94 -3.28 5.25
C GLU A 143 -22.64 -2.91 3.94
N PHE A 144 -22.47 -1.67 3.43
CA PHE A 144 -22.99 -1.29 2.11
C PHE A 144 -22.31 -2.04 0.96
N GLN A 145 -20.99 -2.27 1.03
CA GLN A 145 -20.27 -3.03 0.00
C GLN A 145 -20.61 -4.54 0.06
N GLU A 146 -20.78 -5.10 1.26
CA GLU A 146 -21.28 -6.48 1.45
C GLU A 146 -22.77 -6.64 1.07
N TYR A 147 -23.59 -5.62 1.33
CA TYR A 147 -24.99 -5.57 0.87
C TYR A 147 -25.09 -5.53 -0.66
N VAL A 148 -24.20 -4.80 -1.34
CA VAL A 148 -24.11 -4.84 -2.80
C VAL A 148 -23.64 -6.21 -3.29
N ARG A 149 -22.72 -6.88 -2.57
CA ARG A 149 -22.26 -8.25 -2.90
C ARG A 149 -23.36 -9.31 -2.79
N THR A 150 -24.32 -9.18 -1.89
CA THR A 150 -25.35 -10.20 -1.61
C THR A 150 -26.61 -10.10 -2.49
N ARG A 151 -26.66 -9.14 -3.42
CA ARG A 151 -27.82 -8.89 -4.28
C ARG A 151 -27.61 -9.15 -5.79
N ASN A 152 -26.44 -9.67 -6.18
CA ASN A 152 -26.18 -10.12 -7.55
C ASN A 152 -25.89 -11.62 -7.57
#